data_AF-A0A9P6WV15-F1
#
_entry.id   AF-A0A9P6WV15-F1
#
_cell.length_a   1.000
_cell.length_b   1.000
_cell.length_c   1.000
_cell.angle_alpha   90.00
_cell.angle_beta   90.00
_cell.angle_gamma   90.00
#
_symmetry.space_group_name_H-M   'P 1'
#
loop_
_entity.id
_entity.type
_entity.pdbx_description
1 polymer ?
#
loop_
_entity_poly.entity_id
_entity_poly.type
_entity_poly.pdbx_seq_one_letter_code
_entity_poly.pdbx_strand_id
1 'polypeptide(L)'
;MATTGELDVIRLETLSNKYNNTGLTSAAASLLSTHRTDTTRSTNRSYRFGQNLFIQWALQHQVSLTDFTATDLHHHRNYQLTTLKTIRSSVLHLHRQPASLRSDPLTLELIQSIAASAPPIPIHRPQVDISDVSIIHNSI
;
A
#
# COMPACT_ATOMS: atom_id res chain seq x y z
N MET A 1 24.23 -24.89 -0.57
CA MET A 1 22.80 -24.51 -0.68
C MET A 1 22.52 -23.58 0.49
N ALA A 2 22.27 -22.30 0.25
CA ALA A 2 21.95 -21.37 1.33
C ALA A 2 20.59 -21.72 1.93
N THR A 3 20.52 -21.80 3.25
CA THR A 3 19.28 -22.06 3.97
C THR A 3 18.37 -20.83 3.91
N THR A 4 17.06 -21.01 4.05
CA THR A 4 16.06 -19.93 3.97
C THR A 4 16.37 -18.77 4.92
N GLY A 5 16.94 -19.07 6.10
CA GLY A 5 17.37 -18.06 7.07
C GLY A 5 18.56 -17.22 6.60
N GLU A 6 19.55 -17.81 5.93
CA GLU A 6 20.70 -17.07 5.39
C GLU A 6 20.28 -16.13 4.25
N LEU A 7 19.32 -16.56 3.41
CA LEU A 7 18.76 -15.72 2.35
C LEU A 7 17.93 -14.56 2.90
N ASP A 8 17.21 -14.77 4.00
CA ASP A 8 16.44 -13.70 4.65
C ASP A 8 17.35 -12.69 5.35
N VAL A 9 18.45 -13.12 5.96
CA VAL A 9 19.47 -12.22 6.53
C VAL A 9 20.11 -11.37 5.43
N ILE A 10 20.54 -11.97 4.32
CA ILE A 10 21.12 -11.24 3.19
C ILE A 10 20.11 -10.25 2.59
N ARG A 11 18.83 -10.65 2.49
CA ARG A 11 17.75 -9.76 2.04
C ARG A 11 17.55 -8.59 2.99
N LEU A 12 17.47 -8.83 4.31
CA LEU A 12 17.33 -7.78 5.33
C LEU A 12 18.50 -6.81 5.28
N GLU A 13 19.72 -7.31 5.13
CA GLU A 13 20.94 -6.50 5.08
C GLU A 13 21.00 -5.64 3.81
N THR A 14 20.66 -6.22 2.65
CA THR A 14 20.55 -5.48 1.38
C THR A 14 19.48 -4.39 1.45
N LEU A 15 18.35 -4.70 2.12
CA LEU A 15 17.25 -3.77 2.30
C LEU A 15 17.60 -2.65 3.28
N SER A 16 18.23 -3.01 4.39
CA SER A 16 18.74 -2.08 5.40
C SER A 16 19.72 -1.11 4.76
N ASN A 17 20.68 -1.60 3.96
CA ASN A 17 21.62 -0.76 3.21
C ASN A 17 20.92 0.17 2.21
N LYS A 18 19.84 -0.28 1.55
CA LYS A 18 19.02 0.58 0.69
C LYS A 18 18.36 1.72 1.45
N TYR A 19 17.96 1.49 2.71
CA TYR A 19 17.23 2.45 3.52
C TYR A 19 18.12 3.34 4.42
N ASN A 20 19.32 2.87 4.76
CA ASN A 20 20.32 3.65 5.51
C ASN A 20 20.76 4.91 4.74
N ASN A 21 20.73 4.88 3.40
CA ASN A 21 21.03 6.04 2.55
C ASN A 21 19.86 7.02 2.38
N THR A 22 18.68 6.73 2.96
CA THR A 22 17.46 7.52 2.77
C THR A 22 17.10 8.39 3.98
N GLY A 23 18.00 8.53 4.96
CA GLY A 23 17.75 9.33 6.17
C GLY A 23 16.66 8.75 7.09
N LEU A 24 16.34 7.47 6.91
CA LEU A 24 15.32 6.78 7.71
C LEU A 24 15.86 6.46 9.09
N THR A 25 15.01 6.62 10.10
CA THR A 25 15.32 6.14 11.45
C THR A 25 15.50 4.62 11.41
N SER A 26 16.48 4.12 12.18
CA SER A 26 16.79 2.68 12.26
C SER A 26 15.54 1.82 12.54
N ALA A 27 14.59 2.34 13.32
CA ALA A 27 13.30 1.72 13.58
C ALA A 27 12.41 1.59 12.33
N ALA A 28 12.31 2.63 11.50
CA ALA A 28 11.52 2.59 10.25
C ALA A 28 12.17 1.66 9.21
N ALA A 29 13.51 1.69 9.11
CA ALA A 29 14.26 0.80 8.25
C ALA A 29 14.09 -0.68 8.68
N SER A 30 14.17 -0.96 9.98
CA SER A 30 13.93 -2.29 10.53
C SER A 30 12.50 -2.75 10.28
N LEU A 31 11.51 -1.89 10.52
CA LEU A 31 10.09 -2.22 10.35
C LEU A 31 9.77 -2.53 8.88
N LEU A 32 10.34 -1.79 7.94
CA LEU A 32 10.24 -2.08 6.51
C LEU A 32 10.93 -3.37 6.09
N SER A 33 12.03 -3.70 6.77
CA SER A 33 12.79 -4.91 6.52
C SER A 33 12.04 -6.13 7.03
N THR A 34 11.55 -6.10 8.27
CA THR A 34 10.70 -7.14 8.88
C THR A 34 9.41 -7.36 8.10
N HIS A 35 8.73 -6.30 7.68
CA HIS A 35 7.47 -6.41 6.93
C HIS A 35 7.68 -6.91 5.49
N ARG A 36 8.92 -6.85 4.96
CA ARG A 36 9.28 -7.39 3.64
C ARG A 36 9.76 -8.83 3.67
N THR A 37 10.30 -9.32 4.79
CA THR A 37 10.72 -10.71 4.96
C THR A 37 9.65 -11.59 5.56
N ASP A 38 8.67 -11.02 6.27
CA ASP A 38 7.52 -11.77 6.76
C ASP A 38 6.57 -12.13 5.60
N THR A 39 6.87 -13.25 4.95
CA THR A 39 6.10 -13.89 3.89
C THR A 39 4.96 -14.77 4.41
N THR A 40 4.86 -14.92 5.74
CA THR A 40 3.87 -15.80 6.37
C THR A 40 2.46 -15.21 6.40
N ARG A 41 2.33 -13.89 6.25
CA ARG A 41 1.05 -13.17 6.23
C ARG A 41 0.75 -12.59 4.85
N SER A 42 -0.27 -13.13 4.18
CA SER A 42 -0.76 -12.62 2.89
C SER A 42 -1.11 -11.12 2.92
N THR A 43 -1.55 -10.62 4.08
CA THR A 43 -1.82 -9.21 4.38
C THR A 43 -0.60 -8.31 4.19
N ASN A 44 0.61 -8.82 4.45
CA ASN A 44 1.85 -8.05 4.29
C ASN A 44 2.10 -7.73 2.81
N ARG A 45 1.72 -8.62 1.89
CA ARG A 45 1.88 -8.40 0.45
C ARG A 45 0.99 -7.26 -0.05
N SER A 46 -0.25 -7.20 0.43
CA SER A 46 -1.19 -6.14 0.05
C SER A 46 -0.78 -4.77 0.60
N TYR A 47 -0.20 -4.73 1.80
CA TYR A 47 0.28 -3.47 2.41
C TYR A 47 1.60 -2.97 1.82
N ARG A 48 2.45 -3.85 1.28
CA ARG A 48 3.70 -3.46 0.62
C ARG A 48 3.51 -2.39 -0.45
N PHE A 49 2.45 -2.48 -1.25
CA PHE A 49 2.20 -1.49 -2.30
C PHE A 49 2.01 -0.09 -1.70
N GLY A 50 1.06 0.05 -0.77
CA GLY A 50 0.76 1.33 -0.15
C GLY A 50 1.90 1.89 0.69
N GLN A 51 2.64 1.04 1.40
CA GLN A 51 3.83 1.43 2.15
C GLN A 51 4.93 1.96 1.23
N ASN A 52 5.26 1.25 0.14
CA ASN A 52 6.31 1.71 -0.79
C ASN A 52 5.95 3.05 -1.45
N LEU A 53 4.69 3.21 -1.86
CA LEU A 53 4.21 4.45 -2.46
C LEU A 53 4.33 5.62 -1.49
N PHE A 54 3.88 5.43 -0.25
CA PHE A 54 3.98 6.44 0.79
C PHE A 54 5.43 6.78 1.13
N ILE A 55 6.31 5.80 1.23
CA ILE A 55 7.73 6.04 1.54
C ILE A 55 8.40 6.84 0.44
N GLN A 56 8.17 6.47 -0.82
CA GLN A 56 8.73 7.20 -1.95
C GLN A 56 8.25 8.65 -1.94
N TRP A 57 6.95 8.87 -1.73
CA TRP A 57 6.39 10.21 -1.63
C TRP A 57 6.95 10.98 -0.44
N ALA A 58 7.00 10.37 0.75
CA ALA A 58 7.46 11.00 1.98
C ALA A 58 8.94 11.37 1.91
N LEU A 59 9.79 10.53 1.30
CA LEU A 59 11.19 10.86 1.04
C LEU A 59 11.34 12.05 0.08
N GLN A 60 10.50 12.13 -0.96
CA GLN A 60 10.53 13.25 -1.90
C GLN A 60 10.07 14.58 -1.27
N HIS A 61 9.16 14.52 -0.30
CA HIS A 61 8.54 15.69 0.33
C HIS A 61 9.07 15.97 1.75
N GLN A 62 10.12 15.25 2.18
CA GLN A 62 10.72 15.37 3.52
C GLN A 62 9.71 15.16 4.67
N VAL A 63 8.73 14.30 4.47
CA VAL A 63 7.72 13.94 5.48
C VAL A 63 8.23 12.79 6.33
N SER A 64 7.95 12.84 7.63
CA SER A 64 8.31 11.77 8.55
C SER A 64 7.59 10.46 8.22
N LEU A 65 8.33 9.35 8.13
CA LEU A 65 7.70 8.04 7.89
C LEU A 65 6.86 7.52 9.07
N THR A 66 7.13 8.00 10.29
CA THR A 66 6.51 7.48 11.51
C THR A 66 5.62 8.48 12.22
N ASP A 67 5.81 9.78 11.95
CA ASP A 67 5.14 10.89 12.62
C ASP A 67 4.42 11.80 11.62
N PHE A 68 3.97 11.23 10.50
CA PHE A 68 3.18 11.94 9.50
C PHE A 68 1.78 12.26 10.03
N THR A 69 1.26 13.38 9.58
CA THR A 69 -0.05 13.91 9.97
C THR A 69 -1.13 13.51 8.98
N ALA A 70 -2.39 13.79 9.32
CA ALA A 70 -3.50 13.62 8.40
C ALA A 70 -3.41 14.53 7.17
N THR A 71 -2.79 15.70 7.31
CA THR A 71 -2.54 16.63 6.20
C THR A 71 -1.58 16.03 5.16
N ASP A 72 -0.63 15.21 5.60
CA ASP A 72 0.27 14.49 4.71
C ASP A 72 -0.50 13.45 3.87
N LEU A 73 -1.53 12.83 4.45
CA LEU A 73 -2.43 11.91 3.73
C LEU A 73 -3.31 12.63 2.70
N HIS A 74 -3.66 13.91 2.91
CA HIS A 74 -4.45 14.70 1.96
C HIS A 74 -3.77 14.88 0.60
N HIS A 75 -2.44 14.80 0.52
CA HIS A 75 -1.72 14.82 -0.76
C HIS A 75 -2.06 13.63 -1.67
N HIS A 76 -2.59 12.55 -1.10
CA HIS A 76 -3.01 11.36 -1.81
C HIS A 76 -4.50 11.42 -2.24
N ARG A 77 -5.17 12.57 -2.13
CA ARG A 77 -6.61 12.70 -2.41
C ARG A 77 -7.04 12.33 -3.84
N ASN A 78 -6.12 12.36 -4.79
CA ASN A 78 -6.40 12.07 -6.19
C ASN A 78 -6.46 10.55 -6.48
N TYR A 79 -6.13 9.70 -5.51
CA TYR A 79 -6.30 8.25 -5.65
C TYR A 79 -7.77 7.84 -5.48
N GLN A 80 -8.17 6.75 -6.14
CA GLN A 80 -9.47 6.14 -5.93
C GLN A 80 -9.68 5.74 -4.45
N LEU A 81 -10.93 5.79 -3.98
CA LEU A 81 -11.30 5.51 -2.59
C LEU A 81 -10.73 4.19 -2.06
N THR A 82 -10.80 3.12 -2.88
CA THR A 82 -10.28 1.79 -2.53
C THR A 82 -8.76 1.83 -2.32
N THR A 83 -8.03 2.44 -3.24
CA THR A 83 -6.59 2.65 -3.17
C THR A 83 -6.22 3.47 -1.93
N LEU A 84 -6.93 4.56 -1.66
CA LEU A 84 -6.69 5.41 -0.49
C LEU A 84 -6.92 4.65 0.83
N LYS A 85 -7.98 3.84 0.92
CA LYS A 85 -8.23 2.98 2.09
C LYS A 85 -7.11 1.96 2.30
N THR A 86 -6.58 1.40 1.22
CA THR A 86 -5.44 0.47 1.26
C THR A 86 -4.16 1.19 1.69
N ILE A 87 -3.85 2.34 1.09
CA ILE A 87 -2.69 3.17 1.47
C ILE A 87 -2.80 3.52 2.95
N ARG A 88 -3.91 4.12 3.39
CA ARG A 88 -4.16 4.46 4.79
C ARG A 88 -3.91 3.28 5.72
N SER A 89 -4.52 2.13 5.43
CA SER A 89 -4.36 0.94 6.27
C SER A 89 -2.91 0.49 6.34
N SER A 90 -2.21 0.52 5.20
CA SER A 90 -0.81 0.09 5.11
C SER A 90 0.17 1.03 5.82
N VAL A 91 -0.04 2.35 5.75
CA VAL A 91 0.84 3.37 6.36
C VAL A 91 0.54 3.55 7.83
N LEU A 92 -0.69 3.31 8.29
CA LEU A 92 -1.01 3.29 9.72
C LEU A 92 -0.10 2.33 10.49
N HIS A 93 0.30 1.21 9.89
CA HIS A 93 1.25 0.28 10.50
C HIS A 93 2.67 0.84 10.66
N LEU A 94 3.02 1.92 9.95
CA LEU A 94 4.29 2.63 10.08
C LEU A 94 4.23 3.75 11.14
N HIS A 95 3.02 4.24 11.45
CA HIS A 95 2.82 5.38 12.34
C HIS A 95 3.07 5.00 13.80
N ARG A 96 3.71 5.89 14.58
CA ARG A 96 4.00 5.64 16.01
C ARG A 96 2.73 5.51 16.85
N GLN A 97 1.68 6.25 16.47
CA GLN A 97 0.38 6.26 17.16
C GLN A 97 -0.76 6.01 16.16
N PRO A 98 -0.97 4.77 15.70
CA PRO A 98 -1.93 4.47 14.64
C PRO A 98 -3.38 4.79 15.03
N ALA A 99 -3.73 4.64 16.32
CA ALA A 99 -5.08 4.95 16.79
C ALA A 99 -5.42 6.44 16.61
N SER A 100 -4.49 7.34 16.95
CA SER A 100 -4.66 8.79 16.83
C SER A 100 -4.95 9.20 15.38
N LEU A 101 -4.18 8.67 14.43
CA LEU A 101 -4.36 8.97 13.01
C LEU A 101 -5.60 8.28 12.41
N ARG A 102 -6.04 7.16 13.00
CA ARG A 102 -7.28 6.49 12.58
C ARG A 102 -8.53 7.29 12.99
N SER A 103 -8.52 7.90 14.16
CA SER A 103 -9.63 8.73 14.65
C SER A 103 -9.54 10.19 14.23
N ASP A 104 -8.47 10.58 13.54
CA ASP A 104 -8.24 11.96 13.15
C ASP A 104 -9.37 12.49 12.23
N PRO A 105 -9.99 13.65 12.56
CA PRO A 105 -11.09 14.21 11.79
C PRO A 105 -10.76 14.50 10.33
N LEU A 106 -9.57 15.04 10.04
CA LEU A 106 -9.14 15.37 8.67
C LEU A 106 -8.99 14.11 7.82
N THR A 107 -8.52 13.02 8.44
CA THR A 107 -8.42 11.71 7.78
C THR A 107 -9.79 11.12 7.48
N LEU A 108 -10.76 11.29 8.39
CA LEU A 108 -12.14 10.84 8.18
C LEU A 108 -12.83 11.68 7.09
N GLU A 109 -12.68 12.99 7.14
CA GLU A 109 -13.23 13.93 6.16
C GLU A 109 -12.67 13.69 4.75
N LEU A 110 -11.37 13.40 4.63
CA LEU A 110 -10.75 13.02 3.35
C LEU A 110 -11.43 11.79 2.73
N ILE A 111 -11.67 10.74 3.52
CA ILE A 111 -12.31 9.52 3.01
C ILE A 111 -13.77 9.80 2.63
N GLN A 112 -14.49 10.56 3.45
CA GLN A 112 -15.89 10.90 3.21
C GLN A 112 -16.04 11.75 1.95
N SER A 113 -15.21 12.77 1.76
CA SER A 113 -15.24 13.64 0.58
C SER A 113 -14.96 12.86 -0.72
N ILE A 114 -13.94 11.98 -0.71
CA ILE A 114 -13.63 11.15 -1.87
C ILE A 114 -14.76 10.15 -2.14
N ALA A 115 -15.32 9.54 -1.09
CA ALA A 115 -16.46 8.63 -1.25
C ALA A 115 -17.69 9.32 -1.82
N ALA A 116 -17.97 10.57 -1.41
CA ALA A 116 -19.06 11.37 -1.94
C ALA A 116 -18.83 11.78 -3.41
N SER A 117 -17.57 11.95 -3.82
CA SER A 117 -17.20 12.28 -5.20
C SER A 117 -17.14 11.08 -6.15
N ALA A 118 -17.24 9.84 -5.65
CA ALA A 118 -17.11 8.64 -6.45
C ALA A 118 -18.37 8.44 -7.32
N PRO A 119 -18.21 8.09 -8.62
CA PRO A 119 -19.36 7.77 -9.45
C PRO A 119 -20.11 6.55 -8.90
N PRO A 120 -21.44 6.47 -9.09
CA PRO A 120 -22.23 5.31 -8.66
C PRO A 120 -21.64 4.02 -9.25
N ILE A 121 -21.42 3.02 -8.40
CA ILE A 121 -20.95 1.71 -8.86
C ILE A 121 -22.13 1.02 -9.55
N PRO A 122 -22.02 0.64 -10.85
CA PRO A 122 -23.07 -0.12 -11.51
C PRO A 122 -23.24 -1.48 -10.80
N ILE A 123 -24.44 -1.73 -10.28
CA ILE A 123 -24.78 -3.00 -9.60
C ILE A 123 -24.90 -4.13 -10.64
N HIS A 124 -25.25 -3.77 -11.87
CA HIS A 124 -25.39 -4.71 -12.98
C HIS A 124 -24.06 -4.83 -13.73
N ARG A 125 -23.47 -6.03 -13.72
CA ARG A 125 -22.42 -6.39 -14.67
C ARG A 125 -23.04 -6.46 -16.08
N PRO A 126 -22.36 -5.97 -17.12
CA PRO A 126 -22.77 -6.26 -18.49
C PRO A 126 -22.84 -7.78 -18.65
N GLN A 127 -24.02 -8.28 -19.01
CA GLN A 127 -24.18 -9.68 -19.36
C GLN A 127 -23.56 -9.84 -20.75
N VAL A 128 -22.37 -10.43 -20.81
CA VAL A 128 -21.76 -10.80 -22.10
C VAL A 128 -22.59 -11.96 -22.63
N ASP A 129 -23.34 -11.70 -23.69
CA ASP A 129 -23.99 -12.74 -24.45
C ASP A 129 -22.92 -13.49 -25.25
N ILE A 130 -22.67 -14.75 -24.86
CA ILE A 130 -21.70 -15.66 -25.48
C ILE A 130 -22.31 -16.46 -26.63
N SER A 131 -23.54 -16.14 -27.06
CA SER A 131 -24.26 -16.85 -28.12
C SER A 131 -23.62 -16.72 -29.52
N ASP A 132 -22.56 -15.93 -29.68
CA ASP A 132 -21.89 -15.69 -30.96
C ASP A 132 -20.40 -16.12 -31.00
N VAL A 133 -20.01 -17.12 -30.20
CA VAL A 133 -18.78 -17.88 -30.51
C VAL A 133 -19.15 -18.96 -31.52
N SER A 134 -19.29 -18.56 -32.79
CA SER A 134 -19.31 -19.49 -33.90
C SER A 134 -17.95 -20.21 -33.92
N ILE A 135 -17.94 -21.46 -33.46
CA ILE A 135 -16.84 -22.40 -33.64
C ILE A 135 -16.67 -22.55 -35.16
N ILE A 136 -15.67 -21.89 -35.73
CA ILE A 136 -15.26 -22.15 -37.11
C ILE A 136 -14.67 -23.55 -37.12
N HIS A 137 -15.51 -24.52 -37.45
CA HIS A 137 -15.12 -25.89 -37.70
C HIS A 137 -14.44 -25.94 -39.08
N ASN A 138 -13.13 -25.70 -39.12
CA ASN A 138 -12.34 -26.01 -40.32
C ASN A 138 -12.11 -27.53 -40.35
N SER A 139 -12.95 -28.22 -41.10
CA SER A 139 -12.66 -29.54 -41.62
C SER A 139 -11.96 -29.43 -42.98
N ILE A 140 -11.01 -30.36 -43.17
CA ILE A 140 -10.21 -30.71 -44.34
C ILE A 140 -8.85 -30.00 -44.42
#